data_AF-A0A4U7DAD9-F1
#
_entry.id   AF-A0A4U7DAD9-F1
#
_cell.length_a   1.000
_cell.length_b   1.000
_cell.length_c   1.000
_cell.angle_alpha   90.00
_cell.angle_beta   90.00
_cell.angle_gamma   90.00
#
_symmetry.space_group_name_H-M   'P 1'
#
loop_
_entity.id
_entity.type
_entity.pdbx_description
1 polymer ?
#
loop_
_entity_poly.entity_id
_entity_poly.type
_entity_poly.pdbx_seq_one_letter_code
_entity_poly.pdbx_strand_id
1 'polypeptide(L)'
;MGLFDRLRDDDDDRVVFLGIDGVPLDLVEDHPDVFENLTDIAETGSGGRLESIVPPESSACWPSLTTGKNPGATGVYGFQDREVDSY
;
A
#
# COMPACT_ATOMS: atom_id res chain seq x y z
N MET A 1 -13.99 23.48 20.77
CA MET A 1 -12.97 22.89 19.88
C MET A 1 -13.55 21.65 19.23
N GLY A 2 -13.76 21.72 17.92
CA GLY A 2 -14.34 20.65 17.13
C GLY A 2 -13.32 19.56 16.78
N LEU A 3 -13.82 18.42 16.29
CA LEU A 3 -13.01 17.31 15.79
C LEU A 3 -12.02 17.76 14.70
N PHE A 4 -12.45 18.68 13.83
CA PHE A 4 -11.63 19.20 12.75
C PHE A 4 -10.52 20.14 13.21
N ASP A 5 -10.66 20.81 14.36
CA ASP A 5 -9.60 21.63 14.94
C ASP A 5 -8.44 20.76 15.44
N ARG A 6 -8.74 19.57 15.99
CA ARG A 6 -7.72 18.59 16.42
C ARG A 6 -7.01 17.90 15.26
N LEU A 7 -7.65 17.82 14.10
CA LEU A 7 -7.04 17.33 12.85
C LEU A 7 -6.28 18.44 12.12
N ARG A 8 -6.26 19.66 12.65
CA ARG A 8 -5.65 20.85 12.05
C ARG A 8 -4.51 21.42 12.89
N ASP A 9 -4.00 20.71 13.90
CA ASP A 9 -2.73 21.12 14.52
C ASP A 9 -1.67 21.20 13.39
N ASP A 10 -1.22 22.43 13.12
CA ASP A 10 -0.48 22.83 11.92
C ASP A 10 1.04 22.85 12.17
N ASP A 11 1.49 22.43 13.35
CA ASP A 11 2.91 22.47 13.77
C ASP A 11 3.67 21.14 13.57
N ASP A 12 2.98 20.02 13.29
CA ASP A 12 3.61 18.71 13.08
C ASP A 12 3.60 18.28 11.60
N ASP A 13 4.73 17.73 11.13
CA ASP A 13 4.84 17.07 9.84
C ASP A 13 3.83 15.92 9.72
N ARG A 14 2.99 15.96 8.68
CA ARG A 14 1.99 14.93 8.44
C ARG A 14 2.50 13.89 7.46
N VAL A 15 2.34 12.63 7.84
CA VAL A 15 2.69 11.49 6.99
C VAL A 15 1.43 10.85 6.46
N VAL A 16 1.42 10.55 5.16
CA VAL A 16 0.40 9.73 4.52
C VAL A 16 1.05 8.48 3.94
N PHE A 17 0.38 7.34 4.10
CA PHE A 17 0.69 6.14 3.36
C PHE A 17 -0.43 5.92 2.33
N LEU A 18 -0.07 5.89 1.04
CA LEU A 18 -1.00 5.74 -0.07
C LEU A 18 -0.72 4.43 -0.80
N GLY A 19 -1.72 3.55 -0.89
CA GLY A 19 -1.68 2.36 -1.74
C GLY A 19 -2.66 2.49 -2.90
N ILE A 20 -2.21 2.20 -4.11
CA ILE A 20 -3.04 2.22 -5.33
C ILE A 20 -3.12 0.79 -5.86
N ASP A 21 -4.29 0.16 -5.70
CA ASP A 21 -4.49 -1.23 -6.13
C ASP A 21 -4.49 -1.33 -7.66
N GLY A 22 -3.83 -2.36 -8.20
CA GLY A 22 -3.74 -2.61 -9.64
C GLY A 22 -2.76 -1.73 -10.42
N VAL A 23 -1.86 -0.99 -9.74
CA VAL A 23 -0.87 -0.12 -10.39
C VAL A 23 0.55 -0.66 -10.20
N PRO A 24 1.08 -1.47 -11.14
CA PRO A 24 2.48 -1.89 -11.11
C PRO A 24 3.41 -0.72 -11.45
N LEU A 25 4.67 -0.79 -10.99
CA LEU A 25 5.67 0.27 -11.23
C LEU A 25 5.86 0.56 -12.73
N ASP A 26 6.02 -0.49 -13.54
CA ASP A 26 6.26 -0.38 -14.97
C ASP A 26 5.15 0.44 -15.69
N LEU A 27 3.89 0.36 -15.22
CA LEU A 27 2.78 1.17 -15.77
C LEU A 27 2.97 2.67 -15.54
N VAL A 28 3.54 3.05 -14.39
CA VAL A 28 3.83 4.44 -14.06
C VAL A 28 5.04 4.94 -14.87
N GLU A 29 6.09 4.13 -14.94
CA GLU A 29 7.33 4.45 -15.66
C GLU A 29 7.11 4.60 -17.18
N ASP A 30 6.23 3.79 -17.78
CA ASP A 30 5.91 3.84 -19.21
C ASP A 30 5.01 5.03 -19.60
N HIS A 31 4.39 5.72 -18.64
CA HIS A 31 3.40 6.78 -18.87
C HIS A 31 3.59 8.02 -17.96
N PRO A 32 4.76 8.67 -17.98
CA PRO A 32 5.07 9.78 -17.07
C PRO A 32 4.12 10.98 -17.24
N ASP A 33 3.67 11.26 -18.46
CA ASP A 33 2.72 12.36 -18.74
C ASP A 33 1.31 12.08 -18.21
N VAL A 34 0.96 10.83 -17.93
CA VAL A 34 -0.34 10.44 -17.35
C VAL A 34 -0.26 10.43 -15.83
N PHE A 35 0.91 10.07 -15.28
CA PHE A 35 1.16 9.91 -13.85
C PHE A 35 2.07 11.01 -13.28
N GLU A 36 1.90 12.25 -13.74
CA GLU A 36 2.78 13.41 -13.45
C GLU A 36 3.19 13.50 -11.97
N ASN A 37 2.23 13.36 -11.05
CA ASN A 37 2.50 13.44 -9.61
C ASN A 37 3.32 12.26 -9.07
N LEU A 38 3.08 11.04 -9.56
CA LEU A 38 3.84 9.85 -9.13
C LEU A 38 5.26 9.90 -9.69
N THR A 39 5.41 10.40 -10.92
CA THR A 39 6.71 10.65 -11.55
C THR A 39 7.51 11.67 -10.75
N ASP A 40 6.91 12.83 -10.43
CA ASP A 40 7.57 13.89 -9.63
C ASP A 40 7.99 13.38 -8.23
N ILE A 41 7.16 12.58 -7.57
CA ILE A 41 7.49 11.94 -6.28
C ILE A 41 8.71 11.01 -6.41
N ALA A 42 8.79 10.23 -7.49
CA ALA A 42 9.90 9.31 -7.71
C ALA A 42 11.21 10.05 -8.03
N GLU A 43 11.14 11.13 -8.83
CA GLU A 43 12.30 11.92 -9.27
C GLU A 43 12.86 12.83 -8.17
N THR A 44 11.99 13.48 -7.38
CA THR A 44 12.39 14.39 -6.30
C THR A 44 12.66 13.67 -4.98
N GLY A 45 12.20 12.43 -4.86
CA GLY A 45 12.33 11.61 -3.67
C GLY A 45 13.08 10.30 -3.94
N SER A 46 12.39 9.18 -3.71
CA SER A 46 12.94 7.84 -3.93
C SER A 46 11.86 6.95 -4.50
N GLY A 47 12.14 6.33 -5.65
CA GLY A 47 11.24 5.38 -6.32
C GLY A 47 11.96 4.08 -6.63
N GLY A 48 11.22 2.97 -6.67
CA GLY A 48 11.75 1.67 -7.04
C GLY A 48 10.76 0.54 -6.78
N ARG A 49 11.07 -0.65 -7.33
CA ARG A 49 10.20 -1.81 -7.21
C ARG A 49 10.26 -2.40 -5.81
N LEU A 50 9.10 -2.60 -5.19
CA LEU A 50 8.96 -3.30 -3.92
C LEU A 50 8.57 -4.76 -4.15
N GLU A 51 9.07 -5.64 -3.29
CA GLU A 51 8.60 -7.02 -3.21
C GLU A 51 7.28 -7.08 -2.45
N SER A 52 6.29 -7.74 -3.03
CA SER A 52 5.01 -7.97 -2.35
C SER A 52 5.12 -9.10 -1.33
N ILE A 53 4.09 -9.24 -0.50
CA ILE A 53 3.91 -10.42 0.36
C ILE A 53 3.59 -11.66 -0.47
N VAL A 54 3.68 -12.84 0.18
CA VAL A 54 3.24 -14.11 -0.39
C VAL A 54 2.13 -14.70 0.48
N PRO A 55 0.92 -14.95 -0.06
CA PRO A 55 0.49 -14.69 -1.44
C PRO A 55 0.27 -13.19 -1.74
N PRO A 56 0.51 -12.70 -2.97
CA PRO A 56 0.31 -11.30 -3.35
C PRO A 56 -1.16 -11.00 -3.64
N GLU A 57 -2.01 -11.25 -2.64
CA GLU A 57 -3.47 -11.10 -2.73
C GLU A 57 -3.90 -9.89 -1.88
N SER A 58 -4.77 -9.03 -2.41
CA SER A 58 -5.10 -7.74 -1.80
C SER A 58 -5.59 -7.86 -0.35
N SER A 59 -6.42 -8.86 -0.03
CA SER A 59 -6.92 -9.08 1.34
C SER A 59 -5.81 -9.48 2.33
N ALA A 60 -4.72 -10.08 1.85
CA ALA A 60 -3.52 -10.33 2.66
C ALA A 60 -2.57 -9.12 2.68
N CYS A 61 -2.46 -8.37 1.59
CA CYS A 61 -1.55 -7.22 1.45
C CYS A 61 -1.90 -6.09 2.43
N TRP A 62 -3.18 -5.72 2.53
CA TRP A 62 -3.61 -4.59 3.37
C TRP A 62 -3.36 -4.80 4.87
N PRO A 63 -3.69 -5.96 5.49
CA PRO A 63 -3.29 -6.27 6.86
C PRO A 63 -1.77 -6.25 7.05
N SER A 64 -1.00 -6.78 6.10
CA SER A 64 0.45 -6.78 6.20
C SER A 64 1.04 -5.37 6.20
N LEU A 65 0.53 -4.52 5.32
CA LEU A 65 0.93 -3.12 5.16
C LEU A 65 0.60 -2.27 6.39
N THR A 66 -0.58 -2.47 6.97
CA THR A 66 -1.03 -1.71 8.15
C THR A 66 -0.37 -2.17 9.46
N THR A 67 0.05 -3.44 9.55
CA THR A 67 0.62 -4.02 10.78
C THR A 67 2.15 -4.16 10.76
N GLY A 68 2.77 -4.06 9.57
CA GLY A 68 4.17 -4.39 9.37
C GLY A 68 4.51 -5.87 9.56
N LYS A 69 3.52 -6.77 9.49
CA LYS A 69 3.68 -8.21 9.70
C LYS A 69 3.37 -9.01 8.43
N ASN A 70 4.05 -10.13 8.22
CA ASN A 70 3.75 -11.02 7.09
C ASN A 70 2.43 -11.80 7.29
N PRO A 71 1.86 -12.41 6.24
CA PRO A 71 0.62 -13.20 6.30
C PRO A 71 0.59 -14.29 7.38
N GLY A 72 1.74 -14.91 7.67
CA GLY A 72 1.89 -15.92 8.73
C GLY A 72 1.62 -15.38 10.14
N ALA A 73 1.92 -14.10 10.36
CA ALA A 73 1.71 -13.43 11.64
C ALA A 73 0.39 -12.66 11.71
N THR A 74 -0.20 -12.27 10.58
CA THR A 74 -1.55 -11.67 10.53
C THR A 74 -2.65 -12.73 10.50
N GLY A 75 -2.35 -13.94 10.02
CA GLY A 75 -3.31 -15.02 9.81
C GLY A 75 -4.24 -14.82 8.61
N VAL A 76 -4.01 -13.77 7.80
CA VAL A 76 -4.83 -13.45 6.62
C VAL A 76 -4.06 -13.82 5.37
N TYR A 77 -4.60 -14.78 4.60
CA TYR A 77 -3.96 -15.33 3.40
C TYR A 77 -4.78 -15.11 2.12
N GLY A 78 -6.01 -14.60 2.24
CA GLY A 78 -6.95 -14.46 1.14
C GLY A 78 -8.38 -14.32 1.64
N PHE A 79 -9.33 -14.20 0.71
CA PHE A 79 -10.76 -14.10 1.03
C PHE A 79 -11.41 -15.40 1.51
N GLN A 80 -10.75 -16.53 1.30
CA GLN A 80 -11.32 -17.85 1.57
C GLN A 80 -10.28 -18.74 2.25
N ASP A 81 -10.72 -19.39 3.32
CA ASP A 81 -9.99 -20.51 3.89
C ASP A 81 -10.20 -21.76 3.03
N ARG A 82 -9.13 -22.52 2.83
CA ARG A 82 -9.18 -23.81 2.12
C ARG A 82 -9.04 -24.93 3.13
N GLU A 83 -9.91 -25.92 3.05
CA GLU A 83 -9.74 -27.15 3.81
C GLU A 83 -8.69 -28.04 3.13
N VAL A 84 -7.83 -28.64 3.95
CA VAL A 84 -6.84 -29.62 3.47
C VAL A 84 -7.61 -30.82 2.88
N ASP A 85 -7.14 -31.33 1.73
CA ASP A 85 -7.74 -32.46 1.01
C ASP A 85 -9.19 -32.26 0.50
N SER A 86 -9.59 -31.01 0.23
CA SER A 86 -10.95 -30.67 -0.25
C SER A 86 -11.11 -30.53 -1.78
N TYR A 87 -10.13 -31.01 -2.56
CA TYR A 87 -10.10 -30.96 -4.04
C TYR A 87 -10.24 -32.33 -4.70
#